data_AF-A0A1J5D7Q3-F1
#
_entry.id   AF-A0A1J5D7Q3-F1
#
_cell.length_a   1.000
_cell.length_b   1.000
_cell.length_c   1.000
_cell.angle_alpha   90.00
_cell.angle_beta   90.00
_cell.angle_gamma   90.00
#
_symmetry.space_group_name_H-M   'P 1'
#
loop_
_entity.id
_entity.type
_entity.pdbx_description
1 polymer ?
#
loop_
_entity_poly.entity_id
_entity_poly.type
_entity_poly.pdbx_seq_one_letter_code
_entity_poly.pdbx_strand_id
1 'polypeptide(L)'
;MQVHTKKPPTDIIEIKFMGPIVNMAKAIETLKPLGFVDASESVPWREVYPECSEAQLIGKALAGARYREGLTQIALSRLSGIPQRHISEMENGKRSIGKEMAKRLGKALNISYKVFL
;
A
#
# COMPACT_ATOMS: atom_id res chain seq x y z
N MET A 1 12.56 23.24 3.34
CA MET A 1 12.56 22.03 2.50
C MET A 1 12.90 20.87 3.41
N GLN A 2 11.90 20.09 3.84
CA GLN A 2 12.09 19.01 4.81
C GLN A 2 12.50 17.75 4.05
N VAL A 3 13.76 17.35 4.18
CA VAL A 3 14.32 16.20 3.48
C VAL A 3 13.77 14.94 4.17
N HIS A 4 13.02 14.12 3.43
CA HIS A 4 12.56 12.83 3.92
C HIS A 4 13.78 11.94 4.18
N THR A 5 13.99 11.60 5.46
CA THR A 5 15.04 10.69 5.90
C THR A 5 14.80 9.33 5.26
N LYS A 6 15.68 8.89 4.36
CA LYS A 6 15.73 7.48 3.94
C LYS A 6 15.97 6.65 5.21
N LYS A 7 15.01 5.79 5.58
CA LYS A 7 15.23 4.79 6.64
C LYS A 7 16.51 4.01 6.30
N PRO A 8 17.36 3.69 7.30
CA PRO A 8 18.46 2.77 7.06
C PRO A 8 17.91 1.44 6.51
N PRO A 9 18.59 0.78 5.56
CA PRO A 9 18.26 -0.59 5.21
C PRO A 9 18.45 -1.43 6.48
N THR A 10 17.35 -1.85 7.10
CA THR A 10 17.41 -2.94 8.07
C THR A 10 17.60 -4.22 7.25
N ASP A 11 18.75 -4.86 7.41
CA ASP A 11 19.11 -6.15 6.79
C ASP A 11 18.24 -7.30 7.37
N ILE A 12 16.94 -7.25 7.11
CA ILE A 12 15.98 -8.28 7.50
C ILE A 12 16.02 -9.36 6.43
N ILE A 13 16.27 -10.61 6.84
CA ILE A 13 16.26 -11.78 5.97
C ILE A 13 15.03 -12.65 6.26
N GLU A 14 14.33 -13.08 5.21
CA GLU A 14 13.24 -14.05 5.30
C GLU A 14 13.80 -15.46 4.99
N ILE A 15 13.49 -16.44 5.85
CA ILE A 15 13.85 -17.84 5.67
C ILE A 15 12.59 -18.70 5.59
N LYS A 16 12.50 -19.55 4.56
CA LYS A 16 11.34 -20.44 4.31
C LYS A 16 11.75 -21.89 4.51
N PHE A 17 10.97 -22.63 5.30
CA PHE A 17 11.20 -24.04 5.59
C PHE A 17 9.98 -24.88 5.20
N MET A 18 10.23 -26.13 4.81
CA MET A 18 9.20 -27.16 4.63
C MET A 18 9.45 -28.29 5.62
N GLY A 19 8.41 -28.78 6.27
CA GLY A 19 8.53 -29.84 7.25
C GLY A 19 7.19 -30.41 7.70
N PRO A 20 7.19 -31.42 8.59
CA PRO A 20 5.97 -32.03 9.09
C PRO A 20 5.11 -31.04 9.89
N ILE A 21 3.80 -30.99 9.62
CA ILE A 21 2.84 -30.08 10.28
C ILE A 21 2.90 -30.18 11.82
N VAL A 22 3.08 -31.40 12.34
CA VAL A 22 3.15 -31.67 13.79
C VAL A 22 4.30 -30.93 14.50
N ASN A 23 5.33 -30.52 13.77
CA ASN A 23 6.51 -29.85 14.33
C ASN A 23 6.47 -28.32 14.17
N MET A 24 5.39 -27.75 13.62
CA MET A 24 5.28 -26.31 13.36
C MET A 24 5.46 -25.48 14.64
N ALA A 25 4.74 -25.82 15.72
CA ALA A 25 4.82 -25.09 16.99
C ALA A 25 6.25 -25.11 17.58
N LYS A 26 6.90 -26.29 17.54
CA LYS A 26 8.28 -26.47 18.01
C LYS A 26 9.27 -25.65 17.19
N ALA A 27 9.09 -25.57 15.87
CA ALA A 27 9.93 -24.75 15.01
C ALA A 27 9.81 -23.25 15.33
N ILE A 28 8.57 -22.75 15.53
CA ILE A 28 8.33 -21.36 15.91
C ILE A 28 8.98 -21.04 17.27
N GLU A 29 8.83 -21.91 18.27
CA GLU A 29 9.45 -21.74 19.58
C GLU A 29 10.98 -21.70 19.52
N THR A 30 11.61 -22.49 18.67
CA THR A 30 13.07 -22.49 18.52
C THR A 30 13.61 -21.23 17.81
N LEU A 31 12.81 -20.62 16.95
CA LEU A 31 13.20 -19.44 16.17
C LEU A 31 12.98 -18.13 16.94
N LYS A 32 12.02 -18.07 17.86
CA LYS A 32 11.75 -16.90 18.72
C LYS A 32 13.00 -16.38 19.48
N PRO A 33 13.80 -17.22 20.17
CA PRO A 33 15.02 -16.78 20.85
C PRO A 33 16.10 -16.21 19.93
N LEU A 34 16.09 -16.61 18.64
CA LEU A 34 17.02 -16.14 17.63
C LEU A 34 16.61 -14.79 17.02
N GLY A 35 15.49 -14.19 17.49
CA GLY A 35 14.99 -12.90 17.02
C GLY A 35 14.09 -12.98 15.79
N PHE A 36 13.71 -14.18 15.35
CA PHE A 36 12.72 -14.33 14.29
C PHE A 36 11.32 -14.10 14.85
N VAL A 37 10.54 -13.30 14.13
CA VAL A 37 9.12 -13.10 14.35
C VAL A 37 8.34 -13.93 13.35
N ASP A 38 7.16 -14.39 13.77
CA ASP A 38 6.25 -15.05 12.86
C ASP A 38 5.72 -14.02 11.85
N ALA A 39 6.27 -14.03 10.64
CA ALA A 39 5.83 -13.17 9.56
C ALA A 39 4.55 -13.68 8.88
N SER A 40 4.02 -14.84 9.29
CA SER A 40 2.78 -15.40 8.76
C SER A 40 1.53 -14.70 9.30
N GLU A 41 1.63 -13.99 10.43
CA GLU A 41 0.58 -13.09 10.92
C GLU A 41 0.55 -11.77 10.13
N SER A 42 0.39 -11.88 8.81
CA SER A 42 0.07 -10.75 7.95
C SER A 42 -1.42 -10.77 7.65
N VAL A 43 -2.15 -9.78 8.14
CA VAL A 43 -3.53 -9.55 7.73
C VAL A 43 -3.50 -8.74 6.42
N PRO A 44 -4.22 -9.15 5.37
CA PRO A 44 -4.39 -8.31 4.19
C PRO A 44 -4.85 -6.92 4.61
N TRP A 45 -4.14 -5.87 4.18
CA TRP A 45 -4.38 -4.50 4.67
C TRP A 45 -5.84 -4.01 4.51
N ARG A 46 -6.59 -4.59 3.57
CA ARG A 46 -8.03 -4.33 3.35
C ARG A 46 -8.89 -4.83 4.51
N GLU A 47 -8.50 -5.95 5.13
CA GLU A 47 -9.21 -6.57 6.25
C GLU A 47 -8.91 -5.86 7.59
N VAL A 48 -7.87 -5.04 7.64
CA VAL A 48 -7.51 -4.23 8.81
C VAL A 48 -8.48 -3.06 9.02
N TYR A 49 -9.21 -2.64 7.98
CA TYR A 49 -10.14 -1.50 8.01
C TYR A 49 -11.55 -1.90 7.55
N PRO A 50 -12.25 -2.79 8.27
CA PRO A 50 -13.57 -3.28 7.87
C PRO A 50 -14.65 -2.18 7.82
N GLU A 51 -14.44 -1.06 8.51
CA GLU A 51 -15.30 0.11 8.51
C GLU A 51 -15.18 0.96 7.24
N CYS A 52 -14.11 0.77 6.46
CA CYS A 52 -13.88 1.49 5.22
C CYS A 52 -14.52 0.76 4.04
N SER A 53 -15.29 1.50 3.24
CA SER A 53 -15.75 1.01 1.94
C SER A 53 -14.59 0.81 0.97
N GLU A 54 -14.77 -0.04 -0.05
CA GLU A 54 -13.78 -0.28 -1.11
C GLU A 54 -13.30 1.03 -1.76
N ALA A 55 -14.23 1.97 -2.02
CA ALA A 55 -13.89 3.27 -2.59
C ALA A 55 -13.01 4.11 -1.66
N GLN A 56 -13.21 4.02 -0.34
CA GLN A 56 -12.35 4.70 0.63
C GLN A 56 -10.96 4.05 0.69
N LEU A 57 -10.87 2.72 0.67
CA LEU A 57 -9.59 2.01 0.62
C LEU A 57 -8.79 2.38 -0.63
N ILE A 58 -9.42 2.36 -1.81
CA ILE A 58 -8.83 2.81 -3.07
C ILE A 58 -8.41 4.29 -2.99
N GLY A 59 -9.24 5.15 -2.39
CA GLY A 59 -8.92 6.56 -2.17
C GLY A 59 -7.68 6.76 -1.29
N LYS A 60 -7.52 5.96 -0.23
CA LYS A 60 -6.32 5.94 0.61
C LYS A 60 -5.09 5.45 -0.16
N ALA A 61 -5.24 4.42 -1.00
CA ALA A 61 -4.15 3.95 -1.86
C ALA A 61 -3.70 5.04 -2.85
N LEU A 62 -4.63 5.79 -3.43
CA LEU A 62 -4.33 6.95 -4.28
C LEU A 62 -3.58 8.04 -3.51
N ALA A 63 -4.05 8.43 -2.33
CA ALA A 63 -3.38 9.42 -1.50
C ALA A 63 -1.96 8.95 -1.12
N GLY A 64 -1.81 7.69 -0.72
CA GLY A 64 -0.53 7.08 -0.39
C GLY A 64 0.44 7.08 -1.57
N ALA A 65 0.00 6.68 -2.75
CA ALA A 65 0.81 6.74 -3.97
C ALA A 65 1.22 8.19 -4.29
N ARG A 66 0.30 9.15 -4.17
CA ARG A 66 0.58 10.58 -4.36
C ARG A 66 1.65 11.09 -3.39
N TYR A 67 1.58 10.72 -2.11
CA TYR A 67 2.57 11.11 -1.11
C TYR A 67 3.94 10.47 -1.38
N ARG A 68 3.98 9.22 -1.83
CA ARG A 68 5.22 8.53 -2.19
C ARG A 68 5.96 9.24 -3.32
N GLU A 69 5.23 9.76 -4.31
CA GLU A 69 5.79 10.56 -5.41
C GLU A 69 6.02 12.04 -5.02
N GLY A 70 5.73 12.45 -3.78
CA GLY A 70 5.92 13.83 -3.31
C GLY A 70 4.98 14.86 -3.95
N LEU A 71 3.85 14.43 -4.50
CA LEU A 71 2.95 15.29 -5.28
C LEU A 71 1.86 15.92 -4.40
N THR A 72 1.50 17.18 -4.69
CA THR A 72 0.24 17.76 -4.19
C THR A 72 -0.92 17.30 -5.07
N GLN A 73 -2.17 17.44 -4.59
CA GLN A 73 -3.34 17.14 -5.44
C GLN A 73 -3.38 18.02 -6.70
N ILE A 74 -2.91 19.27 -6.61
CA ILE A 74 -2.79 20.18 -7.76
C ILE A 74 -1.70 19.70 -8.73
N ALA A 75 -0.56 19.23 -8.23
CA ALA A 75 0.50 18.69 -9.08
C ALA A 75 0.04 17.42 -9.82
N LEU A 76 -0.60 16.50 -9.10
CA LEU A 76 -1.20 15.30 -9.70
C LEU A 76 -2.29 15.66 -10.71
N SER A 77 -3.08 16.71 -10.45
CA SER A 77 -4.09 17.24 -11.38
C SER A 77 -3.46 17.64 -12.70
N ARG A 78 -2.35 18.37 -12.66
CA ARG A 78 -1.61 18.81 -13.87
C ARG A 78 -1.02 17.64 -14.63
N LEU A 79 -0.42 16.66 -13.94
CA LEU A 79 0.22 15.50 -14.56
C LEU A 79 -0.79 14.53 -15.19
N SER A 80 -1.89 14.26 -14.49
CA SER A 80 -2.91 13.32 -14.95
C SER A 80 -3.94 13.97 -15.88
N GLY A 81 -4.05 15.31 -15.88
CA GLY A 81 -5.12 16.09 -16.53
C GLY A 81 -6.49 15.94 -15.86
N ILE A 82 -6.54 15.40 -14.64
CA ILE A 82 -7.77 15.18 -13.88
C ILE A 82 -8.00 16.41 -13.01
N PRO A 83 -9.19 17.01 -12.97
CA PRO A 83 -9.46 18.16 -12.09
C PRO A 83 -9.11 17.86 -10.63
N GLN A 84 -8.44 18.78 -9.94
CA GLN A 84 -8.05 18.60 -8.53
C GLN A 84 -9.25 18.25 -7.64
N ARG A 85 -10.44 18.82 -7.90
CA ARG A 85 -11.68 18.46 -7.20
C ARG A 85 -11.98 16.95 -7.28
N HIS A 86 -11.78 16.35 -8.45
CA HIS A 86 -12.04 14.92 -8.65
C HIS A 86 -10.99 14.08 -7.93
N ILE A 87 -9.73 14.52 -7.91
CA ILE A 87 -8.68 13.86 -7.12
C ILE A 87 -9.06 13.86 -5.64
N SER A 88 -9.50 15.00 -5.10
CA SER A 88 -9.96 15.08 -3.72
C SER A 88 -11.18 14.18 -3.45
N GLU A 89 -12.17 14.18 -4.34
CA GLU A 89 -13.33 13.28 -4.21
C GLU A 89 -12.93 11.79 -4.24
N MET A 90 -11.99 11.41 -5.11
CA MET A 90 -11.46 10.05 -5.20
C MET A 90 -10.66 9.67 -3.96
N GLU A 91 -9.77 10.54 -3.47
CA GLU A 91 -8.98 10.30 -2.24
C GLU A 91 -9.86 10.14 -0.99
N ASN A 92 -11.02 10.79 -0.97
CA ASN A 92 -12.00 10.68 0.12
C ASN A 92 -13.07 9.58 -0.10
N GLY A 93 -12.98 8.81 -1.18
CA GLY A 93 -13.93 7.75 -1.51
C GLY A 93 -15.33 8.24 -1.92
N LYS A 94 -15.51 9.56 -2.17
CA LYS A 94 -16.78 10.14 -2.64
C LYS A 94 -17.03 9.87 -4.13
N ARG A 95 -15.97 9.64 -4.89
CA ARG A 95 -16.01 9.33 -6.33
C ARG A 95 -15.28 8.02 -6.59
N SER A 96 -15.91 7.12 -7.33
CA SER A 96 -15.27 5.88 -7.79
C SER A 96 -14.26 6.14 -8.90
N ILE A 97 -13.21 5.31 -8.97
CA ILE A 97 -12.16 5.40 -9.98
C ILE A 97 -12.46 4.41 -11.11
N GLY A 98 -12.95 4.91 -12.25
CA GLY A 98 -13.13 4.09 -13.44
C GLY A 98 -11.80 3.71 -14.10
N LYS A 99 -11.82 2.67 -14.94
CA LYS A 99 -10.63 2.13 -15.64
C LYS A 99 -9.80 3.17 -16.39
N GLU A 100 -10.44 4.12 -17.06
CA GLU A 100 -9.73 5.15 -17.81
C GLU A 100 -9.03 6.16 -16.88
N MET A 101 -9.69 6.52 -15.77
CA MET A 101 -9.10 7.37 -14.74
C MET A 101 -7.93 6.67 -14.05
N ALA A 102 -8.10 5.39 -13.72
CA ALA A 102 -7.07 4.55 -13.14
C ALA A 102 -5.81 4.49 -14.02
N LYS A 103 -5.96 4.35 -15.35
CA LYS A 103 -4.82 4.37 -16.28
C LYS A 103 -4.08 5.71 -16.26
N ARG A 104 -4.81 6.83 -16.24
CA ARG A 104 -4.21 8.18 -16.20
C ARG A 104 -3.45 8.39 -14.88
N LEU A 105 -4.04 8.00 -13.76
CA LEU A 105 -3.41 8.05 -12.44
C LEU A 105 -2.19 7.14 -12.37
N GLY A 106 -2.28 5.90 -12.87
CA GLY A 106 -1.17 4.95 -12.89
C GLY A 106 0.03 5.47 -13.68
N LYS A 107 -0.21 6.10 -14.84
CA LYS A 107 0.85 6.78 -15.60
C LYS A 107 1.47 7.96 -14.83
N ALA A 108 0.65 8.81 -14.21
CA ALA A 108 1.13 9.98 -13.48
C ALA A 108 1.89 9.64 -12.18
N LEU A 109 1.56 8.51 -11.56
CA LEU A 109 2.13 8.05 -10.29
C LEU A 109 3.16 6.92 -10.45
N ASN A 110 3.49 6.56 -11.70
CA ASN A 110 4.40 5.47 -12.03
C ASN A 110 4.04 4.14 -11.31
N ILE A 111 2.75 3.77 -11.31
CA ILE A 111 2.26 2.50 -10.75
C ILE A 111 1.28 1.80 -11.68
N SER A 112 1.09 0.50 -11.44
CA SER A 112 0.05 -0.27 -12.10
C SER A 112 -1.33 0.31 -11.78
N TYR A 113 -2.12 0.60 -12.81
CA TYR A 113 -3.49 1.10 -12.65
C TYR A 113 -4.42 0.13 -11.92
N LYS A 114 -4.06 -1.16 -11.86
CA LYS A 114 -4.84 -2.20 -11.16
C LYS A 114 -4.96 -1.97 -9.66
N VAL A 115 -4.08 -1.15 -9.08
CA VAL A 115 -4.14 -0.76 -7.66
C VAL A 115 -5.41 0.05 -7.36
N PHE A 116 -6.01 0.67 -8.37
CA PHE A 116 -7.21 1.51 -8.22
C PHE A 116 -8.51 0.80 -8.63
N LEU A 117 -8.48 -0.51 -8.88
CA LEU A 117 -9.61 -1.31 -9.36
C LEU A 117 -9.96 -2.44 -8.39
#